data_AF-A0A376W236-F1
#
_entry.id   AF-A0A376W236-F1
#
_cell.length_a   1.000
_cell.length_b   1.000
_cell.length_c   1.000
_cell.angle_alpha   90.00
_cell.angle_beta   90.00
_cell.angle_gamma   90.00
#
_symmetry.space_group_name_H-M   'P 1'
#
loop_
_entity.id
_entity.type
_entity.pdbx_description
1 polymer ?
#
loop_
_entity_poly.entity_id
_entity_poly.type
_entity_poly.pdbx_seq_one_letter_code
_entity_poly.pdbx_strand_id
1 'polypeptide(L)' 'MVFGGVSINPQMMKLRGGVDVLVATPGRLLDLEHQNAVKLDQVEILVLDEADRMLDMALSTISVAC' A
#
# COMPACT_ATOMS: atom_id res chain seq x y z
N MET A 1 5.92 -3.17 -6.17
CA MET A 1 6.31 -3.60 -4.81
C MET A 1 6.80 -2.41 -4.01
N VAL A 2 6.21 -2.17 -2.83
CA VAL A 2 6.62 -1.14 -1.85
C VAL A 2 6.80 -1.79 -0.47
N PHE A 3 7.88 -1.45 0.23
CA PHE A 3 8.22 -2.07 1.52
C PHE A 3 9.10 -1.18 2.39
N GLY A 4 9.10 -1.44 3.69
CA GLY A 4 9.90 -0.75 4.71
C GLY A 4 11.42 -0.91 4.56
N GLY A 5 12.19 -0.24 5.41
CA GLY A 5 13.66 -0.39 5.46
C GLY A 5 14.46 0.29 4.34
N VAL A 6 13.79 0.95 3.39
CA VAL A 6 14.43 1.75 2.33
C VAL A 6 13.76 3.13 2.21
N SER A 7 14.45 4.08 1.56
CA SER A 7 13.93 5.44 1.32
C SER A 7 12.56 5.40 0.62
N ILE A 8 11.68 6.30 1.04
CA ILE A 8 10.30 6.39 0.52
C ILE A 8 10.24 7.11 -0.83
N ASN A 9 11.10 8.11 -1.06
CA ASN A 9 11.05 8.96 -2.26
C ASN A 9 11.15 8.16 -3.58
N PRO A 10 12.05 7.16 -3.73
CA PRO A 10 12.09 6.34 -4.94
C PRO A 10 10.81 5.53 -5.15
N GLN A 11 10.14 5.10 -4.08
CA GLN A 11 8.87 4.38 -4.17
C GLN A 11 7.74 5.31 -4.59
N MET A 12 7.67 6.54 -4.06
CA MET A 12 6.72 7.56 -4.52
C MET A 12 6.90 7.87 -6.01
N MET A 13 8.15 8.03 -6.47
CA MET A 13 8.43 8.33 -7.88
C MET A 13 7.96 7.20 -8.81
N LYS A 14 8.09 5.94 -8.39
CA LYS A 14 7.59 4.78 -9.15
C LYS A 14 6.07 4.75 -9.29
N LEU A 15 5.34 5.29 -8.31
CA LEU A 15 3.87 5.29 -8.31
C LEU A 15 3.25 6.45 -9.11
N ARG A 16 4.04 7.47 -9.48
CA ARG A 16 3.53 8.64 -10.23
C ARG A 16 2.91 8.29 -11.59
N GLY A 17 3.31 7.19 -12.20
CA GLY A 17 2.75 6.72 -13.47
C GLY A 17 1.44 5.93 -13.35
N GLY A 18 0.96 5.69 -12.12
CA GLY A 18 -0.03 4.66 -11.86
C GLY A 18 0.56 3.26 -11.93
N VAL A 19 -0.17 2.29 -11.40
CA VAL A 19 0.14 0.87 -11.48
C VAL A 19 -1.18 0.11 -11.55
N ASP A 20 -1.20 -1.01 -12.29
CA ASP A 20 -2.35 -1.91 -12.31
C ASP A 20 -2.36 -2.73 -11.00
N VAL A 21 -1.22 -3.33 -10.65
CA VAL A 21 -1.07 -4.16 -9.43
C VAL A 21 -0.07 -3.55 -8.45
N LEU A 22 -0.49 -3.39 -7.18
CA LEU A 22 0.38 -2.93 -6.10
C LEU A 22 0.54 -3.96 -4.98
N VAL A 23 1.74 -4.56 -4.90
CA VAL A 23 2.14 -5.37 -3.73
C VAL A 23 2.83 -4.48 -2.70
N ALA A 24 2.37 -4.50 -1.46
CA ALA A 24 2.84 -3.60 -0.40
C ALA A 24 2.92 -4.29 0.97
N THR A 25 3.94 -3.94 1.77
CA THR A 25 3.89 -4.21 3.22
C THR A 25 2.98 -3.19 3.90
N PRO A 26 2.16 -3.57 4.89
CA PRO A 26 1.11 -2.72 5.46
C PRO A 26 1.55 -1.32 5.90
N GLY A 27 2.58 -1.24 6.76
CA GLY A 27 3.05 0.05 7.27
C GLY A 27 3.52 0.99 6.16
N ARG A 28 4.23 0.46 5.14
CA ARG A 28 4.69 1.28 4.02
C ARG A 28 3.54 1.75 3.13
N LEU A 29 2.49 0.94 2.97
CA LEU A 29 1.33 1.37 2.19
C LEU A 29 0.65 2.58 2.86
N LEU A 30 0.46 2.51 4.18
CA LEU A 30 -0.13 3.60 4.96
C LEU A 30 0.73 4.87 4.90
N ASP A 31 2.05 4.75 4.98
CA ASP A 31 2.95 5.91 4.84
C ASP A 31 2.77 6.61 3.48
N LEU A 32 2.60 5.83 2.41
CA LEU A 32 2.42 6.33 1.04
C LEU A 32 1.04 6.93 0.82
N GLU A 33 0.00 6.34 1.40
CA GLU A 33 -1.38 6.85 1.35
C GLU A 33 -1.48 8.19 2.10
N HIS A 34 -0.96 8.28 3.33
CA HIS A 34 -0.93 9.53 4.11
C HIS A 34 -0.17 10.66 3.41
N GLN A 35 0.81 10.34 2.57
CA GLN A 35 1.56 11.31 1.76
C GLN A 35 0.91 11.63 0.41
N ASN A 36 -0.30 11.11 0.15
CA ASN A 36 -1.01 11.21 -1.13
C ASN A 36 -0.19 10.67 -2.33
N ALA A 37 0.74 9.75 -2.10
CA ALA A 37 1.56 9.13 -3.15
C ALA A 37 0.83 7.99 -3.85
N VAL A 38 -0.20 7.42 -3.21
CA VAL A 38 -1.11 6.42 -3.76
C VAL A 38 -2.52 6.75 -3.31
N LYS A 39 -3.50 6.51 -4.20
CA LYS A 39 -4.92 6.54 -3.87
C LYS A 39 -5.49 5.15 -4.07
N LEU A 40 -6.37 4.75 -3.16
CA LEU A 40 -6.93 3.41 -3.08
C LEU A 40 -8.43 3.38 -3.40
N ASP A 41 -8.97 4.50 -3.86
CA ASP A 41 -10.39 4.75 -4.16
C ASP A 41 -10.91 3.97 -5.37
N GLN A 42 -10.02 3.55 -6.27
CA GLN A 42 -10.35 2.77 -7.48
C GLN A 42 -10.05 1.26 -7.34
N VAL A 43 -9.77 0.80 -6.13
CA VAL A 43 -9.47 -0.62 -5.91
C VAL A 43 -10.73 -1.46 -5.89
N GLU A 44 -10.76 -2.50 -6.73
CA GLU A 44 -11.85 -3.49 -6.74
C GLU A 44 -11.53 -4.75 -5.91
N ILE A 45 -10.25 -5.12 -5.82
CA ILE A 45 -9.80 -6.37 -5.18
C ILE A 45 -8.71 -6.10 -4.14
N LEU A 46 -8.86 -6.72 -2.98
CA LEU A 46 -7.90 -6.68 -1.88
C LEU A 46 -7.53 -8.10 -1.46
N VAL A 47 -6.23 -8.37 -1.35
CA VAL A 47 -5.69 -9.57 -0.71
C VAL A 47 -4.89 -9.16 0.53
N LEU A 48 -5.25 -9.73 1.68
CA LEU A 48 -4.56 -9.54 2.95
C LEU A 48 -3.82 -10.84 3.30
N ASP A 49 -2.51 -10.76 3.46
CA ASP A 49 -1.70 -11.86 4.00
C ASP A 49 -1.50 -11.66 5.50
N GLU A 50 -1.57 -12.72 6.30
CA GLU A 50 -1.56 -12.64 7.78
C GLU A 50 -2.60 -11.65 8.36
N ALA A 51 -3.84 -11.71 7.85
CA ALA A 51 -4.91 -10.76 8.18
C ALA A 51 -5.23 -10.67 9.69
N ASP A 52 -5.06 -11.76 10.42
CA ASP A 52 -5.21 -11.84 11.88
C ASP A 52 -4.19 -10.96 12.61
N ARG A 53 -2.93 -10.98 12.20
CA ARG A 53 -1.88 -10.09 12.75
C ARG A 53 -2.02 -8.65 12.29
N MET A 54 -2.58 -8.43 11.10
CA MET A 54 -2.85 -7.08 10.61
C MET A 54 -4.02 -6.41 11.33
N LEU A 55 -5.02 -7.16 11.83
CA LEU A 55 -6.11 -6.60 12.64
C LEU A 55 -5.59 -5.97 13.95
N ASP A 56 -4.55 -6.54 14.57
CA ASP A 56 -3.90 -6.00 15.78
C ASP A 56 -3.14 -4.69 15.53
N MET A 57 -2.72 -4.43 14.29
CA MET A 57 -2.04 -3.19 13.88
C MET A 57 -3.01 -2.03 13.58
N ALA A 58 -4.30 -2.19 13.92
CA ALA A 58 -5.37 -1.24 13.61
C ALA A 58 -5.51 -0.95 12.10
N LEU A 59 -5.32 -1.97 11.28
CA LEU A 59 -5.27 -1.86 9.82
C LEU A 59 -6.67 -1.99 9.23
N SER A 60 -7.39 -0.87 9.23
CA SER A 60 -8.79 -0.84 8.83
C SER A 60 -9.00 -0.91 7.32
N THR A 61 -7.98 -0.68 6.48
CA THR A 61 -8.10 -0.79 5.02
C THR A 61 -6.71 -0.88 4.38
N ILE A 62 -6.38 -2.01 3.75
CA ILE A 62 -5.43 -2.06 2.63
C ILE A 62 -6.30 -2.26 1.41
N SER A 63 -5.94 -1.72 0.27
CA SER A 63 -6.64 -1.94 -0.99
C SER A 63 -5.56 -2.28 -2.02
N VAL A 64 -5.70 -3.38 -2.79
CA VAL A 64 -4.64 -3.84 -3.71
C VAL A 64 -4.88 -3.65 -5.21
N ALA A 65 -6.06 -3.61 -5.81
CA ALA A 65 -6.27 -3.41 -7.27
C ALA A 65 -5.57 -4.40 -8.24
N CYS A 66 -6.28 -4.67 -9.33
CA CYS A 66 -5.79 -5.37 -10.51
C CYS A 66 -5.35 -4.37 -11.57
#